data_AF-A0A1S1JGH5-F1
#
_entry.id   AF-A0A1S1JGH5-F1
#
_cell.length_a   1.000
_cell.length_b   1.000
_cell.length_c   1.000
_cell.angle_alpha   90.00
_cell.angle_beta   90.00
_cell.angle_gamma   90.00
#
_symmetry.space_group_name_H-M   'P 1'
#
loop_
_entity.id
_entity.type
_entity.pdbx_description
1 polymer ?
#
loop_
_entity_poly.entity_id
_entity_poly.type
_entity_poly.pdbx_seq_one_letter_code
_entity_poly.pdbx_strand_id
1 'polypeptide(L)'
;MKKVSLILLLFIFNSCASNYYFVNIDEDTPIFTSENGKESVTIIPKGSGAYINRSDKKARKIKWEKFKGWAINPAYSNSSFSSNSDNNNYSGSSYTKSPIRTSSGGSVHVKGYTRKNGTYVAPHTRSAPRRR
;
A
#
# COMPACT_ATOMS: atom_id res chain seq x y z
N MET A 1 3.16 6.66 -49.19
CA MET A 1 2.59 5.93 -48.02
C MET A 1 3.58 5.67 -46.87
N LYS A 2 4.90 5.86 -47.04
CA LYS A 2 5.90 5.62 -45.97
C LYS A 2 5.83 6.59 -44.77
N LYS A 3 5.31 7.80 -44.96
CA LYS A 3 5.19 8.83 -43.91
C LYS A 3 4.09 8.52 -42.87
N VAL A 4 3.04 7.79 -43.25
CA VAL A 4 1.95 7.40 -42.33
C VAL A 4 2.39 6.26 -41.40
N SER A 5 3.24 5.36 -41.89
CA SER A 5 3.85 4.27 -41.09
C SER A 5 4.71 4.81 -39.95
N LEU A 6 5.44 5.91 -40.17
CA LEU A 6 6.31 6.51 -39.17
C LEU A 6 5.52 7.21 -38.04
N ILE A 7 4.33 7.76 -38.35
CA ILE A 7 3.41 8.35 -37.36
C ILE A 7 2.76 7.25 -36.50
N LEU A 8 2.37 6.12 -37.10
CA LEU A 8 1.80 5.00 -36.36
C LEU A 8 2.80 4.37 -35.38
N LEU A 9 4.09 4.34 -35.74
CA LEU A 9 5.16 3.86 -34.85
C LEU A 9 5.29 4.70 -33.57
N LEU A 10 5.14 6.02 -33.67
CA LEU A 10 5.27 6.95 -32.53
C LEU A 10 4.15 6.81 -31.49
N PHE A 11 2.95 6.36 -31.89
CA PHE A 11 1.86 6.12 -30.96
C PHE A 11 2.05 4.85 -30.12
N ILE A 12 2.77 3.84 -30.63
CA ILE A 12 2.94 2.56 -29.93
C ILE A 12 3.96 2.68 -28.78
N PHE A 13 4.98 3.54 -28.90
CA PHE A 13 6.00 3.72 -27.87
C PHE A 13 5.53 4.49 -26.62
N ASN A 14 4.38 5.16 -26.66
CA ASN A 14 3.86 5.95 -25.53
C ASN A 14 2.99 5.14 -24.55
N SER A 15 2.70 3.86 -24.82
CA SER A 15 1.71 3.10 -24.04
C SER A 15 2.20 2.56 -22.67
N CYS A 16 3.50 2.65 -22.35
CA CYS A 16 4.06 2.07 -21.13
C CYS A 16 4.62 3.10 -20.13
N ALA A 17 3.96 4.26 -19.98
CA ALA A 17 4.33 5.24 -18.97
C ALA A 17 3.66 4.91 -17.61
N SER A 18 4.44 4.42 -16.64
CA SER A 18 3.97 4.29 -15.25
C SER A 18 4.02 5.64 -14.56
N ASN A 19 2.87 6.32 -14.40
CA ASN A 19 2.78 7.60 -13.71
C ASN A 19 3.02 7.46 -12.19
N TYR A 20 3.92 8.28 -11.63
CA TYR A 20 4.17 8.36 -10.20
C TYR A 20 3.79 9.75 -9.69
N TYR A 21 3.22 9.81 -8.50
CA TYR A 21 2.80 11.04 -7.85
C TYR A 21 3.48 11.17 -6.50
N PHE A 22 3.93 12.38 -6.16
CA PHE A 22 4.50 12.65 -4.85
C PHE A 22 3.40 12.67 -3.78
N VAL A 23 3.65 12.00 -2.65
CA VAL A 23 2.74 11.86 -1.51
C VAL A 23 3.53 11.90 -0.21
N ASN A 24 2.86 12.29 0.87
CA ASN A 24 3.37 12.18 2.23
C ASN A 24 2.89 10.87 2.83
N ILE A 25 3.80 10.11 3.42
CA ILE A 25 3.49 8.84 4.07
C ILE A 25 2.96 9.10 5.49
N ASP A 26 1.75 8.62 5.79
CA ASP A 26 1.07 8.93 7.05
C ASP A 26 1.34 7.89 8.16
N GLU A 27 1.93 6.75 7.80
CA GLU A 27 2.32 5.65 8.70
C GLU A 27 3.60 4.94 8.22
N ASP A 28 4.33 4.30 9.14
CA ASP A 28 5.54 3.55 8.79
C ASP A 28 5.22 2.46 7.75
N THR A 29 5.72 2.64 6.53
CA THR A 29 5.31 1.85 5.37
C THR A 29 6.45 0.97 4.86
N PRO A 30 6.35 -0.37 4.97
CA PRO A 30 7.36 -1.27 4.43
C PRO A 30 7.34 -1.30 2.89
N ILE A 31 8.52 -1.35 2.29
CA ILE A 31 8.72 -1.59 0.86
C ILE A 31 9.04 -3.06 0.66
N PHE A 32 8.31 -3.74 -0.21
CA PHE A 32 8.49 -5.14 -0.56
C PHE A 32 9.07 -5.33 -1.96
N THR A 33 9.79 -6.43 -2.16
CA THR A 33 10.32 -6.81 -3.48
C THR A 33 9.22 -7.25 -4.45
N SER A 34 8.11 -7.77 -3.95
CA SER A 34 6.99 -8.29 -4.73
C SER A 34 5.64 -7.77 -4.23
N GLU A 35 4.65 -7.78 -5.13
CA GLU A 35 3.27 -7.36 -4.87
C GLU A 35 2.59 -8.19 -3.77
N ASN A 36 3.07 -9.42 -3.54
CA ASN A 36 2.54 -10.33 -2.51
C ASN A 36 3.12 -10.07 -1.11
N GLY A 37 4.05 -9.12 -0.95
CA GLY A 37 4.56 -8.73 0.36
C GLY A 37 5.45 -9.75 1.06
N LYS A 38 6.13 -10.64 0.31
CA LYS A 38 6.91 -11.76 0.90
C LYS A 38 8.19 -11.32 1.62
N GLU A 39 8.91 -10.34 1.07
CA GLU A 39 10.21 -9.90 1.58
C GLU A 39 10.25 -8.37 1.60
N SER A 40 10.49 -7.78 2.77
CA SER A 40 10.64 -6.34 2.94
C SER A 40 12.11 -5.92 2.76
N VAL A 41 12.31 -4.84 2.01
CA VAL A 41 13.62 -4.24 1.72
C VAL A 41 13.97 -3.18 2.76
N THR A 42 13.01 -2.31 3.09
CA THR A 42 13.18 -1.20 4.03
C THR A 42 11.81 -0.69 4.53
N ILE A 43 11.82 0.25 5.47
CA ILE A 43 10.63 0.93 5.99
C ILE A 43 10.77 2.42 5.71
N ILE A 44 9.74 3.00 5.10
CA ILE A 44 9.60 4.45 4.95
C ILE A 44 9.00 4.98 6.25
N PRO A 45 9.68 5.87 6.99
CA PRO A 45 9.13 6.40 8.23
C PRO A 45 7.98 7.37 7.95
N LYS A 46 7.00 7.39 8.86
CA LYS A 46 5.91 8.37 8.86
C LYS A 46 6.42 9.80 8.71
N GLY A 47 5.73 10.59 7.89
CA GLY A 47 6.06 11.98 7.57
C GLY A 47 7.02 12.12 6.39
N SER A 48 7.52 11.02 5.82
CA SER A 48 8.40 11.07 4.66
C SER A 48 7.64 11.35 3.37
N GLY A 49 8.27 12.08 2.46
CA GLY A 49 7.82 12.21 1.08
C GLY A 49 8.23 11.01 0.22
N ALA A 50 7.30 10.41 -0.51
CA ALA A 50 7.54 9.29 -1.41
C ALA A 50 6.76 9.45 -2.72
N TYR A 51 7.15 8.68 -3.75
CA TYR A 51 6.46 8.67 -5.03
C TYR A 51 5.68 7.37 -5.21
N ILE A 52 4.38 7.48 -5.45
CA ILE A 52 3.48 6.33 -5.56
C ILE A 52 2.78 6.24 -6.91
N ASN A 53 2.64 5.02 -7.43
CA ASN A 53 1.88 4.74 -8.65
C ASN A 53 0.40 4.48 -8.31
N ARG A 54 -0.51 4.97 -9.17
CA ARG A 54 -1.96 4.94 -8.90
C ARG A 54 -2.65 3.59 -9.20
N SER A 55 -1.94 2.57 -9.71
CA SER A 55 -2.52 1.35 -10.29
C SER A 55 -3.51 0.59 -9.38
N ASP A 56 -3.03 -0.20 -8.42
CA ASP A 56 -3.86 -1.02 -7.54
C ASP A 56 -3.93 -0.34 -6.16
N LYS A 57 -5.12 -0.33 -5.55
CA LYS A 57 -5.32 0.23 -4.21
C LYS A 57 -4.69 -0.65 -3.12
N LYS A 58 -4.61 -1.97 -3.35
CA LYS A 58 -4.09 -2.95 -2.38
C LYS A 58 -2.59 -3.03 -2.35
N ALA A 59 -1.95 -2.97 -3.52
CA ALA A 59 -0.49 -3.02 -3.63
C ALA A 59 -0.04 -1.97 -4.64
N ARG A 60 0.70 -0.97 -4.15
CA ARG A 60 1.14 0.16 -4.97
C ARG A 60 2.63 0.10 -5.19
N LYS A 61 3.06 0.37 -6.42
CA LYS A 61 4.49 0.61 -6.67
C LYS A 61 4.88 1.92 -6.01
N ILE A 62 5.92 1.87 -5.19
CA ILE A 62 6.44 3.01 -4.44
C ILE A 62 7.93 3.21 -4.73
N LYS A 63 8.36 4.46 -4.73
CA LYS A 63 9.76 4.87 -4.80
C LYS A 63 10.03 5.84 -3.65
N TRP A 64 11.08 5.55 -2.89
CA TRP A 64 11.52 6.38 -1.78
C TRP A 64 13.04 6.32 -1.72
N GLU A 65 13.68 7.49 -1.87
CA GLU A 65 15.14 7.60 -2.04
C GLU A 65 15.66 6.65 -3.14
N LYS A 66 16.60 5.77 -2.80
CA LYS A 66 17.15 4.72 -3.67
C LYS A 66 16.29 3.45 -3.74
N PHE A 67 15.28 3.35 -2.89
CA PHE A 67 14.45 2.15 -2.77
C PHE A 67 13.24 2.22 -3.71
N LYS A 68 12.95 1.09 -4.34
CA LYS A 68 11.80 0.90 -5.22
C LYS A 68 11.21 -0.48 -4.98
N GLY A 69 9.89 -0.55 -4.89
CA GLY A 69 9.21 -1.81 -4.68
C GLY A 69 7.70 -1.62 -4.57
N TRP A 70 7.09 -2.44 -3.73
CA TRP A 70 5.66 -2.48 -3.49
C TRP A 70 5.33 -2.09 -2.06
N ALA A 71 4.30 -1.29 -1.85
CA ALA A 71 3.72 -1.04 -0.55
C ALA A 71 2.31 -1.63 -0.52
N ILE A 72 2.00 -2.40 0.53
CA ILE A 72 0.72 -3.07 0.69
C ILE A 72 -0.19 -2.19 1.56
N ASN A 73 -1.32 -1.77 1.00
CA ASN A 73 -2.29 -0.84 1.61
C ASN A 73 -1.65 0.39 2.28
N PRO A 74 -0.75 1.13 1.62
CA PRO A 74 -0.07 2.26 2.27
C PRO A 74 -1.06 3.38 2.61
N ALA A 75 -1.00 3.90 3.85
CA ALA A 75 -1.64 5.15 4.20
C ALA A 75 -0.75 6.34 3.81
N TYR A 76 -1.30 7.23 3.00
CA TYR A 76 -0.61 8.42 2.52
C TYR A 76 -1.59 9.53 2.19
N SER A 77 -1.11 10.76 2.35
CA SER A 77 -1.79 11.99 1.99
C SER A 77 -1.10 12.63 0.79
N ASN A 78 -1.86 13.27 -0.09
CA ASN A 78 -1.27 13.92 -1.25
C ASN A 78 -0.92 15.37 -0.90
N SER A 79 0.36 15.76 -1.03
CA SER A 79 0.81 17.11 -0.67
C SER A 79 0.23 18.21 -1.58
N SER A 80 -0.19 17.86 -2.80
CA SER A 80 -0.60 18.84 -3.83
C SER A 80 -2.04 18.67 -4.33
N PHE A 81 -2.74 17.61 -3.89
CA PHE A 81 -4.17 17.40 -4.15
C PHE A 81 -4.84 16.89 -2.88
N SER A 82 -4.93 17.74 -1.86
CA SER A 82 -5.92 17.57 -0.80
C SER A 82 -7.31 17.81 -1.39
N SER A 83 -7.82 16.83 -2.11
CA SER A 83 -9.24 16.70 -2.36
C SER A 83 -9.68 15.53 -1.53
N ASN A 84 -10.16 15.87 -0.35
CA ASN A 84 -10.89 15.01 0.54
C ASN A 84 -11.81 14.09 -0.29
N SER A 85 -11.50 12.80 -0.31
CA SER A 85 -12.40 11.77 -0.81
C SER A 85 -12.55 10.70 0.26
N ASP A 86 -12.82 11.17 1.48
CA ASP A 86 -13.85 10.53 2.30
C ASP A 86 -15.17 10.59 1.53
N ASN A 87 -15.39 9.61 0.66
CA ASN A 87 -16.72 9.30 0.16
C ASN A 87 -17.11 7.95 0.75
N ASN A 88 -17.56 8.04 2.00
CA ASN A 88 -18.60 7.16 2.51
C ASN A 88 -19.80 7.24 1.56
N ASN A 89 -19.90 6.31 0.62
CA ASN A 89 -21.15 6.09 -0.10
C ASN A 89 -21.54 4.62 0.03
N TYR A 90 -22.43 4.42 0.99
CA TYR A 90 -23.33 3.29 1.12
C TYR A 90 -24.26 3.27 -0.09
N SER A 91 -24.23 2.19 -0.87
CA SER A 91 -25.28 1.63 -1.75
C SER A 91 -24.56 0.60 -2.65
N GLY A 92 -24.89 -0.66 -2.75
CA GLY A 92 -26.03 -1.47 -2.33
C GLY A 92 -25.92 -2.72 -3.20
N SER A 93 -25.95 -3.91 -2.60
CA SER A 93 -26.34 -5.12 -3.32
C SER A 93 -26.71 -6.18 -2.29
N SER A 94 -28.00 -6.45 -2.25
CA SER A 94 -28.63 -7.54 -1.51
C SER A 94 -28.06 -8.87 -2.01
N TYR A 95 -27.09 -9.40 -1.28
CA TYR A 95 -26.77 -10.82 -1.33
C TYR A 95 -27.21 -11.44 -0.01
N THR A 96 -28.31 -12.18 -0.06
CA THR A 96 -28.68 -13.12 0.99
C THR A 96 -27.52 -14.09 1.21
N LYS A 97 -26.70 -13.81 2.22
CA LYS A 97 -25.65 -14.71 2.68
C LYS A 97 -26.01 -15.16 4.08
N SER A 98 -26.31 -16.46 4.19
CA SER A 98 -26.48 -17.23 5.41
C SER A 98 -25.51 -16.80 6.51
N PRO A 99 -25.86 -16.91 7.80
CA PRO A 99 -25.04 -16.38 8.88
C PRO A 99 -23.73 -17.17 8.96
N ILE A 100 -22.69 -16.65 8.31
CA ILE A 100 -21.33 -17.11 8.51
C ILE A 100 -20.94 -16.58 9.89
N ARG A 101 -20.80 -17.51 10.83
CA ARG A 101 -20.30 -17.25 12.18
C ARG A 101 -18.93 -16.57 12.08
N THR A 102 -18.91 -15.24 12.16
CA THR A 102 -17.66 -14.47 12.14
C THR A 102 -16.95 -14.69 13.46
N SER A 103 -15.89 -15.50 13.45
CA SER A 103 -14.87 -15.49 14.49
C SER A 103 -14.28 -14.07 14.55
N SER A 104 -14.69 -13.29 15.54
CA SER A 104 -14.33 -11.88 15.77
C SER A 104 -12.89 -11.68 16.27
N GLY A 105 -11.93 -12.40 15.70
CA GLY A 105 -10.51 -12.24 16.00
C GLY A 105 -9.87 -11.30 14.98
N GLY A 106 -9.80 -10.00 15.28
CA GLY A 106 -9.02 -9.04 14.48
C GLY A 106 -7.51 -9.28 14.57
N SER A 107 -6.69 -8.35 14.08
CA SER A 107 -5.23 -8.36 14.27
C SER A 107 -4.81 -7.27 15.25
N VAL A 108 -3.72 -7.48 15.98
CA VAL A 108 -3.15 -6.56 16.98
C VAL A 108 -1.69 -6.27 16.63
N HIS A 109 -1.35 -4.99 16.54
CA HIS A 109 0.03 -4.53 16.38
C HIS A 109 0.72 -4.41 17.75
N VAL A 110 1.89 -5.05 17.89
CA VAL A 110 2.69 -5.07 19.11
C VAL A 110 3.96 -4.25 18.88
N LYS A 111 4.19 -3.25 19.73
CA LYS A 111 5.42 -2.44 19.73
C LYS A 111 6.62 -3.29 20.17
N GLY A 112 7.81 -2.92 19.71
CA GLY A 112 9.04 -3.53 20.19
C GLY A 112 9.28 -3.23 21.67
N TYR A 113 9.89 -4.16 22.40
CA TYR A 113 10.19 -4.00 23.82
C TYR A 113 11.37 -4.87 24.27
N THR A 114 12.00 -4.50 25.38
CA THR A 114 13.07 -5.29 26.00
C THR A 114 12.50 -6.13 27.12
N ARG A 115 12.76 -7.44 27.11
CA ARG A 115 12.36 -8.35 28.19
C ARG A 115 13.24 -8.14 29.43
N LYS A 116 12.77 -8.60 30.59
CA LYS A 116 13.51 -8.52 31.87
C LYS A 116 14.90 -9.20 31.85
N ASN A 117 15.13 -10.13 30.93
CA ASN A 117 16.40 -10.83 30.73
C ASN A 117 17.32 -10.13 29.72
N GLY A 118 17.00 -8.90 29.28
CA GLY A 118 17.78 -8.12 28.33
C GLY A 118 17.53 -8.44 26.85
N THR A 119 16.75 -9.46 26.52
CA THR A 119 16.45 -9.78 25.11
C THR A 119 15.48 -8.77 24.50
N TYR A 120 15.89 -8.11 23.43
CA TYR A 120 15.02 -7.23 22.65
C TYR A 120 14.02 -8.02 21.79
N VAL A 121 12.80 -7.52 21.67
CA VAL A 121 11.72 -8.06 20.84
C VAL A 121 11.36 -7.04 19.80
N ALA A 122 11.47 -7.41 18.52
CA ALA A 122 11.06 -6.54 17.43
C ALA A 122 9.52 -6.35 17.40
N PRO A 123 9.03 -5.19 16.94
CA PRO A 123 7.61 -4.97 16.70
C PRO A 123 7.07 -6.02 15.71
N HIS A 124 5.85 -6.50 15.93
CA HIS A 124 5.19 -7.46 15.05
C HIS A 124 3.67 -7.38 15.15
N THR A 125 2.97 -7.91 14.15
CA THR A 125 1.52 -8.05 14.15
C THR A 125 1.13 -9.48 14.50
N ARG A 126 0.13 -9.67 15.38
CA ARG A 126 -0.38 -10.99 15.79
C ARG A 126 -1.90 -11.02 15.77
N SER A 127 -2.50 -12.21 15.81
CA SER A 127 -3.95 -12.36 15.93
C SER A 127 -4.48 -11.84 17.26
N ALA A 128 -5.66 -11.23 17.25
CA ALA A 128 -6.33 -10.73 18.45
C ALA A 128 -6.73 -11.90 19.36
N PRO A 129 -6.60 -11.72 20.69
CA PRO A 129 -7.08 -12.71 21.65
C PRO A 129 -8.57 -12.99 21.42
N ARG A 130 -8.94 -14.28 21.41
CA ARG A 130 -10.35 -14.69 21.33
C ARG A 130 -10.97 -14.62 22.73
N ARG A 131 -12.16 -14.02 22.84
CA ARG A 131 -12.97 -14.13 24.06
C ARG A 131 -13.42 -15.58 24.24
N ARG A 132 -13.27 -16.11 25.45
CA ARG A 132 -13.85 -17.39 25.88
C ARG A 132 -15.23 -17.14 26.44
#